data_AF-A0A833S240-F1
#
_entry.id   AF-A0A833S240-F1
#
_cell.length_a   1.000
_cell.length_b   1.000
_cell.length_c   1.000
_cell.angle_alpha   90.00
_cell.angle_beta   90.00
_cell.angle_gamma   90.00
#
_symmetry.space_group_name_H-M   'P 1'
#
loop_
_entity.id
_entity.type
_entity.pdbx_description
1 polymer ?
#
loop_
_entity_poly.entity_id
_entity_poly.type
_entity_poly.pdbx_seq_one_letter_code
_entity_poly.pdbx_strand_id
1 'polypeptide(L)'
;MLQFDLTMRTGLLMIVGLASIVSIVAIMIVLLFTYIKVLHMIISIIGMVLLSMYLYFDVQTIMGGRRIELNPDEVVFATAQIYVDIVLLYQYILMFIGVMHR
;
A
#
# COMPACT_ATOMS: atom_id res chain seq x y z
N MET A 1 4.59 15.26 -28.98
CA MET A 1 4.85 13.80 -29.01
C MET A 1 4.97 13.28 -27.58
N LEU A 2 3.89 12.72 -27.05
CA LEU A 2 3.91 11.44 -26.33
C LEU A 2 2.43 11.07 -26.21
N GLN A 3 1.99 10.21 -27.12
CA GLN A 3 0.62 9.74 -27.19
C GLN A 3 0.39 8.86 -25.96
N PHE A 4 -0.50 9.31 -25.08
CA PHE A 4 -1.05 8.46 -24.02
C PHE A 4 -2.04 7.54 -24.70
N ASP A 5 -1.52 6.39 -25.12
CA ASP A 5 -2.27 5.33 -25.77
C ASP A 5 -3.16 4.60 -24.77
N LEU A 6 -4.23 3.99 -25.29
CA LEU A 6 -5.36 3.35 -24.60
C LEU A 6 -5.01 2.12 -23.72
N THR A 7 -3.79 2.02 -23.21
CA THR A 7 -3.32 1.07 -22.19
C THR A 7 -3.57 1.57 -20.76
N MET A 8 -3.90 2.85 -20.58
CA MET A 8 -4.07 3.51 -19.28
C MET A 8 -5.18 2.92 -18.39
N ARG A 9 -6.31 2.46 -18.96
CA ARG A 9 -7.40 1.84 -18.17
C ARG A 9 -7.03 0.44 -17.68
N THR A 10 -6.34 -0.35 -18.52
CA THR A 10 -5.85 -1.68 -18.15
C THR A 10 -4.66 -1.60 -17.19
N GLY A 11 -3.78 -0.60 -17.38
CA GLY A 11 -2.64 -0.34 -16.50
C GLY A 11 -3.06 0.06 -15.09
N LEU A 12 -4.05 0.96 -14.94
CA LEU A 12 -4.58 1.35 -13.64
C LEU A 12 -5.26 0.17 -12.91
N LEU A 13 -6.10 -0.60 -13.60
CA LEU A 13 -6.70 -1.81 -13.03
C LEU A 13 -5.65 -2.86 -12.65
N MET A 14 -4.58 -3.01 -13.42
CA MET A 14 -3.45 -3.87 -13.06
C MET A 14 -2.71 -3.37 -11.82
N ILE A 15 -2.45 -2.06 -11.71
CA ILE A 15 -1.73 -1.47 -10.57
C ILE A 15 -2.55 -1.62 -9.29
N VAL A 16 -3.83 -1.27 -9.36
CA VAL A 16 -4.81 -1.46 -8.27
C VAL A 16 -4.93 -2.93 -7.88
N GLY A 17 -5.07 -3.82 -8.87
CA GLY A 17 -5.14 -5.26 -8.63
C GLY A 17 -3.87 -5.79 -7.96
N LEU A 18 -2.69 -5.37 -8.43
CA LEU A 18 -1.41 -5.76 -7.86
C LEU A 18 -1.27 -5.27 -6.41
N ALA A 19 -1.63 -4.02 -6.14
CA ALA A 19 -1.60 -3.42 -4.80
C ALA A 19 -2.56 -4.14 -3.84
N SER A 20 -3.76 -4.52 -4.31
CA SER A 20 -4.72 -5.31 -3.52
C SER A 20 -4.19 -6.70 -3.16
N ILE A 21 -3.50 -7.35 -4.09
CA ILE A 21 -2.90 -8.67 -3.85
C ILE A 21 -1.75 -8.55 -2.85
N VAL A 22 -0.90 -7.52 -2.99
CA VAL A 22 0.23 -7.28 -2.10
C VAL A 22 -0.24 -7.00 -0.67
N SER A 23 -1.27 -6.17 -0.49
CA SER A 23 -1.83 -5.85 0.83
C SER A 23 -2.47 -7.08 1.51
N ILE A 24 -3.21 -7.91 0.77
CA ILE A 24 -3.77 -9.17 1.28
C ILE A 24 -2.67 -10.17 1.67
N VAL A 25 -1.64 -10.30 0.83
CA VAL A 25 -0.49 -11.17 1.11
C VAL A 25 0.28 -10.70 2.33
N ALA A 26 0.48 -9.39 2.49
CA ALA A 26 1.13 -8.82 3.67
C ALA A 26 0.36 -9.14 4.97
N ILE A 27 -0.96 -8.99 4.97
CA ILE A 27 -1.83 -9.34 6.11
C ILE A 27 -1.73 -10.83 6.45
N MET A 28 -1.78 -11.70 5.43
CA MET A 28 -1.69 -13.15 5.60
C MET A 28 -0.33 -13.58 6.19
N ILE A 29 0.77 -12.97 5.75
CA ILE A 29 2.11 -13.23 6.29
C ILE A 29 2.17 -12.82 7.78
N VAL A 30 1.68 -11.64 8.15
CA VAL A 30 1.71 -11.17 9.55
C VAL A 30 0.94 -12.11 10.49
N LEU A 31 -0.22 -12.62 10.05
CA LEU A 31 -1.05 -13.55 10.82
C LEU A 31 -0.41 -14.93 11.02
N LEU A 32 0.43 -15.37 10.07
CA LEU A 32 1.10 -16.68 10.14
C LEU A 32 2.32 -16.69 11.09
N PHE A 33 3.04 -15.58 11.21
CA PHE A 33 4.31 -15.52 11.94
C PHE A 33 4.22 -15.05 13.40
N THR A 34 3.01 -14.87 13.94
CA THR A 34 2.74 -14.25 15.25
C THR A 34 3.00 -15.18 16.46
N TYR A 35 4.15 -15.86 16.52
CA TYR A 35 4.54 -16.71 17.68
C TYR A 35 5.87 -16.30 18.35
N ILE A 36 6.76 -15.55 17.66
CA ILE A 36 8.10 -15.20 18.16
C ILE A 36 8.32 -13.67 18.16
N LYS A 37 8.64 -13.10 19.33
CA LYS A 37 8.76 -11.64 19.53
C LYS A 37 9.84 -10.95 18.68
N VAL A 38 11.01 -11.56 18.53
CA VAL A 38 12.11 -11.00 17.73
C VAL A 38 11.76 -10.99 16.24
N LEU A 39 11.15 -12.08 15.78
CA LEU A 39 10.68 -12.19 14.40
C LEU A 39 9.60 -11.13 14.11
N HIS A 40 8.72 -10.88 15.08
CA HIS A 40 7.71 -9.83 15.00
C HIS A 40 8.33 -8.45 14.78
N MET A 41 9.36 -8.07 15.55
CA MET A 41 10.07 -6.78 15.41
C MET A 41 10.66 -6.60 14.00
N ILE A 42 11.35 -7.63 13.47
CA ILE A 42 11.98 -7.57 12.15
C ILE A 42 10.92 -7.43 11.05
N ILE A 43 9.82 -8.19 11.16
CA ILE A 43 8.70 -8.11 10.21
C ILE A 43 8.04 -6.73 10.27
N SER A 44 7.89 -6.12 11.46
CA SER A 44 7.30 -4.78 11.58
C SER A 44 8.14 -3.72 10.86
N ILE A 45 9.46 -3.78 11.00
CA ILE A 45 10.37 -2.82 10.36
C ILE A 45 10.32 -2.98 8.83
N ILE A 46 10.40 -4.21 8.33
CA ILE A 46 10.34 -4.50 6.89
C ILE A 46 8.97 -4.08 6.33
N GLY A 47 7.88 -4.42 7.02
CA GLY A 47 6.52 -4.04 6.65
C GLY A 47 6.34 -2.53 6.57
N MET A 48 6.85 -1.79 7.56
CA MET A 48 6.79 -0.33 7.59
C MET A 48 7.55 0.32 6.43
N VAL A 49 8.76 -0.16 6.10
CA VAL A 49 9.55 0.36 4.97
C VAL A 49 8.86 0.07 3.64
N LEU A 50 8.35 -1.16 3.45
CA LEU A 50 7.65 -1.54 2.23
C LEU A 50 6.36 -0.74 2.04
N LEU A 51 5.51 -0.65 3.07
CA LEU A 51 4.27 0.15 3.01
C LEU A 51 4.55 1.63 2.75
N SER A 52 5.60 2.18 3.34
CA SER A 52 5.98 3.58 3.07
C SER A 52 6.41 3.80 1.62
N MET A 53 7.10 2.83 0.98
CA MET A 53 7.42 2.90 -0.44
C MET A 53 6.17 2.76 -1.31
N TYR A 54 5.27 1.81 -1.01
CA TYR A 54 4.01 1.65 -1.73
C TYR A 54 3.15 2.92 -1.66
N LEU A 55 2.98 3.49 -0.47
CA LEU A 55 2.26 4.74 -0.28
C LEU A 55 2.85 5.87 -1.14
N TYR A 56 4.18 5.98 -1.20
CA TYR A 56 4.84 6.97 -2.04
C TYR A 56 4.52 6.77 -3.53
N PHE A 57 4.54 5.54 -4.03
CA PHE A 57 4.19 5.22 -5.41
C PHE A 57 2.70 5.46 -5.71
N ASP A 58 1.81 5.09 -4.80
CA ASP A 58 0.35 5.29 -4.96
C ASP A 58 0.02 6.78 -5.02
N VAL A 59 0.60 7.57 -4.11
CA VAL A 59 0.45 9.03 -4.10
C VAL A 59 1.04 9.66 -5.37
N GLN A 60 2.22 9.22 -5.81
CA GLN A 60 2.84 9.73 -7.04
C GLN A 60 2.06 9.36 -8.29
N THR A 61 1.44 8.18 -8.33
CA THR A 61 0.58 7.77 -9.44
C THR A 61 -0.66 8.66 -9.52
N ILE A 62 -1.26 9.00 -8.38
CA ILE A 62 -2.43 9.87 -8.32
C ILE A 62 -2.07 11.34 -8.63
N MET A 63 -0.91 11.84 -8.16
CA MET A 63 -0.51 13.24 -8.32
C MET A 63 0.28 13.54 -9.63
N GLY A 64 1.07 12.59 -10.12
CA GLY A 64 2.08 12.79 -11.17
C GLY A 64 1.62 12.48 -12.60
N GLY A 65 0.51 11.78 -12.79
CA GLY A 65 0.00 11.41 -14.11
C GLY A 65 -1.14 12.32 -14.56
N ARG A 66 -0.81 13.35 -15.36
CA ARG A 66 -1.67 14.23 -16.19
C ARG A 66 -3.17 14.00 -16.08
N ARG A 67 -3.96 15.07 -15.87
CA ARG A 67 -5.41 15.29 -16.09
C ARG A 67 -6.17 14.27 -16.98
N ILE A 68 -6.05 12.99 -16.69
CA ILE A 68 -6.99 11.95 -17.05
C ILE A 68 -8.06 12.20 -16.01
N GLU A 69 -9.24 12.57 -16.47
CA GLU A 69 -10.43 12.66 -15.65
C GLU A 69 -10.62 11.26 -15.03
N LEU A 70 -9.99 11.04 -13.87
CA LEU A 70 -10.27 9.88 -13.05
C LEU A 70 -11.76 9.96 -12.79
N ASN A 71 -12.48 8.93 -13.20
CA ASN A 71 -13.89 8.88 -12.91
C ASN A 71 -14.04 9.01 -11.38
N PRO A 72 -15.07 9.71 -10.88
CA PRO A 72 -15.25 9.90 -9.44
C PRO A 72 -15.19 8.56 -8.67
N ASP A 73 -15.66 7.48 -9.28
CA ASP A 73 -15.58 6.12 -8.72
C ASP A 73 -14.13 5.61 -8.54
N GLU A 74 -13.25 5.89 -9.51
CA GLU A 74 -11.84 5.50 -9.47
C GLU A 74 -11.08 6.33 -8.42
N VAL A 75 -11.41 7.60 -8.27
CA VAL A 75 -10.85 8.47 -7.22
C VAL A 75 -11.26 7.98 -5.84
N VAL A 76 -12.54 7.64 -5.64
CA VAL A 76 -13.04 7.11 -4.36
C VAL A 76 -12.32 5.80 -4.02
N PHE A 77 -12.16 4.91 -4.99
CA PHE A 77 -11.46 3.65 -4.79
C PHE A 77 -9.97 3.87 -4.45
N ALA A 78 -9.25 4.68 -5.23
CA ALA A 78 -7.83 4.97 -5.00
C ALA A 78 -7.60 5.66 -3.64
N THR A 79 -8.50 6.56 -3.25
CA THR A 79 -8.45 7.22 -1.94
C THR A 79 -8.72 6.23 -0.80
N ALA A 80 -9.67 5.32 -0.97
CA ALA A 80 -9.94 4.26 0.00
C ALA A 80 -8.73 3.32 0.16
N GLN A 81 -8.00 3.05 -0.92
CA GLN A 81 -6.80 2.24 -0.87
C GLN A 81 -5.66 2.93 -0.10
N ILE A 82 -5.38 4.20 -0.39
CA ILE A 82 -4.42 5.00 0.38
C ILE A 82 -4.80 5.03 1.86
N TYR A 83 -6.09 5.14 2.18
CA TYR A 83 -6.56 5.08 3.56
C TYR A 83 -6.19 3.75 4.24
N VAL A 84 -6.42 2.62 3.58
CA VAL A 84 -6.05 1.30 4.11
C VAL A 84 -4.53 1.20 4.33
N ASP A 85 -3.72 1.66 3.38
CA ASP A 85 -2.26 1.64 3.51
C ASP A 85 -1.75 2.49 4.68
N ILE A 86 -2.35 3.67 4.91
CA ILE A 86 -2.04 4.52 6.06
C ILE A 86 -2.40 3.82 7.38
N VAL A 87 -3.58 3.20 7.47
CA VAL A 87 -4.02 2.47 8.66
C VAL A 87 -3.09 1.28 8.93
N LEU A 88 -2.65 0.58 7.90
CA LEU A 88 -1.74 -0.56 8.02
C LEU A 88 -0.34 -0.10 8.46
N LEU A 89 0.18 0.99 7.89
CA LEU A 89 1.44 1.62 8.31
C LEU A 89 1.37 2.05 9.78
N TYR A 90 0.24 2.62 10.23
CA TYR A 90 0.01 2.96 11.63
C TYR A 90 0.02 1.72 12.55
N GLN A 91 -0.59 0.61 12.14
CA GLN A 91 -0.54 -0.65 12.90
C GLN A 91 0.90 -1.17 13.04
N TYR A 92 1.71 -1.12 11.99
CA TYR A 92 3.12 -1.52 12.07
C TYR A 92 3.95 -0.62 12.99
N ILE A 93 3.67 0.69 13.00
CA ILE A 93 4.30 1.62 13.94
C ILE A 93 3.91 1.28 15.38
N LEU A 94 2.62 1.05 15.65
CA LEU A 94 2.15 0.65 16.98
C LEU A 94 2.76 -0.69 17.43
N MET A 95 2.87 -1.65 16.51
CA MET A 95 3.48 -2.93 16.75
C MET A 95 4.96 -2.78 17.15
N PHE A 96 5.71 -1.96 16.42
CA PHE A 96 7.10 -1.67 16.72
C PHE A 96 7.26 -0.98 18.10
N ILE A 97 6.46 0.04 18.39
CA ILE A 97 6.48 0.75 19.68
C ILE A 97 6.09 -0.20 20.83
N GLY A 98 5.09 -1.07 20.62
CA GLY A 98 4.62 -2.04 21.62
C GLY A 98 5.66 -3.11 21.97
N VAL A 99 6.53 -3.47 21.03
CA VAL A 99 7.68 -4.34 21.31
C VAL A 99 8.78 -3.58 22.06
N MET A 100 9.00 -2.30 21.74
CA MET A 100 10.02 -1.46 22.38
C MET A 100 9.69 -1.04 23.82
N HIS A 101 8.40 -0.89 24.16
CA HIS A 101 7.95 -0.38 25.46
C HIS A 101 7.72 -1.48 26.52
N ARG A 102 8.39 -2.63 26.40
CA ARG A 102 8.38 -3.71 27.40
C ARG A 102 9.74 -3.94 28.02
#